data_AF-A0A6P8ECE9-F1
#
_entry.id   AF-A0A6P8ECE9-F1
#
_cell.length_a   1.000
_cell.length_b   1.000
_cell.length_c   1.000
_cell.angle_alpha   90.00
_cell.angle_beta   90.00
_cell.angle_gamma   90.00
#
_symmetry.space_group_name_H-M   'P 1'
#
loop_
_entity.id
_entity.type
_entity.pdbx_description
1 polymer ?
#
loop_
_entity_poly.entity_id
_entity_poly.type
_entity_poly.pdbx_seq_one_letter_code
_entity_poly.pdbx_strand_id
1 'polypeptide(L)'
;MIPEVVLPLYPKITYALSRQLCESTCLRDCSCNAYAYNGSGGCFLWSGDLLNLRQLTKGDTIGGQLYLKLAAYELRNNQGDKRSEIKKLVAAIVPFVLLSIAISVYCHQKMKQKWKMEAAEDMLQFNVDMMGISAHVSEHPSNQTNKSAKSKESWLPQFSFTSVSAATDKFSLKNKLGEGSFGLVYKGKLMVKK
;
A
#
# COMPACT_ATOMS: atom_id res chain seq x y z
N MET A 1 20.47 5.87 27.42
CA MET A 1 21.06 6.86 28.36
C MET A 1 22.56 6.78 28.20
N ILE A 2 23.23 7.91 27.99
CA ILE A 2 24.68 7.98 27.89
C ILE A 2 25.18 8.84 29.06
N PRO A 3 25.83 8.24 30.09
CA PRO A 3 26.36 8.98 31.22
C PRO A 3 27.69 9.66 30.85
N GLU A 4 28.04 10.71 31.61
CA GLU A 4 29.36 11.37 31.57
C GLU A 4 29.72 11.88 30.15
N VAL A 5 28.84 12.65 29.53
CA VAL A 5 29.10 13.24 28.20
C VAL A 5 29.13 14.76 28.25
N VAL A 6 29.96 15.36 27.38
CA VAL A 6 29.79 16.77 27.02
C VAL A 6 28.51 16.89 26.22
N LEU A 7 27.61 17.76 26.68
CA LEU A 7 26.33 17.96 25.98
C LEU A 7 26.55 18.55 24.58
N PRO A 8 25.80 18.11 23.56
CA PRO A 8 25.91 18.64 22.21
C PRO A 8 25.62 20.14 22.14
N LEU A 9 26.20 20.82 21.16
CA LEU A 9 25.98 22.25 20.95
C LEU A 9 24.54 22.54 20.46
N TYR A 10 24.12 23.79 20.62
CA TYR A 10 22.84 24.33 20.15
C TYR A 10 21.57 23.59 20.63
N PRO A 11 21.41 23.33 21.94
CA PRO A 11 20.14 22.85 22.45
C PRO A 11 19.06 23.92 22.33
N LYS A 12 17.83 23.49 22.05
CA LYS A 12 16.63 24.26 22.39
C LYS A 12 16.42 24.15 23.90
N ILE A 13 16.57 25.27 24.59
CA ILE A 13 16.43 25.35 26.05
C ILE A 13 14.98 25.65 26.40
N THR A 14 14.40 24.83 27.27
CA THR A 14 13.06 25.00 27.82
C THR A 14 13.06 24.72 29.33
N TYR A 15 11.93 25.00 29.98
CA TYR A 15 11.75 24.69 31.39
C TYR A 15 10.86 23.45 31.55
N ALA A 16 11.27 22.52 32.42
CA ALA A 16 10.48 21.35 32.77
C ALA A 16 10.57 21.10 34.28
N LEU A 17 9.43 20.84 34.93
CA LEU A 17 9.38 20.55 36.37
C LEU A 17 10.02 19.21 36.75
N SER A 18 10.22 18.32 35.79
CA SER A 18 10.81 17.00 36.00
C SER A 18 11.49 16.48 34.75
N ARG A 19 12.37 15.49 34.94
CA ARG A 19 12.99 14.74 33.84
C ARG A 19 11.95 14.11 32.93
N GLN A 20 10.88 13.54 33.50
CA GLN A 20 9.79 12.88 32.77
C GLN A 20 9.01 13.86 31.90
N LEU A 21 8.83 15.10 32.35
CA LEU A 21 8.19 16.14 31.54
C LEU A 21 9.10 16.57 30.37
N CYS A 22 10.40 16.70 30.61
CA CYS A 22 11.39 16.95 29.55
C CYS A 22 11.43 15.79 28.53
N GLU A 23 11.39 14.55 29.02
CA GLU A 23 11.33 13.33 28.22
C GLU A 23 10.08 13.28 27.34
N SER A 24 8.89 13.42 27.94
CA SER A 24 7.63 13.39 27.19
C SER A 24 7.54 14.52 26.17
N THR A 25 8.15 15.68 26.44
CA THR A 25 8.23 16.79 25.49
C THR A 25 9.06 16.40 24.26
N CYS A 26 10.23 15.78 24.43
CA CYS A 26 11.02 15.28 23.31
C CYS A 26 10.33 14.12 22.57
N LEU A 27 9.67 13.21 23.30
CA LEU A 27 9.00 12.08 22.67
C LEU A 27 7.84 12.53 21.76
N ARG A 28 7.12 13.57 22.17
CA ARG A 28 6.02 14.18 21.38
C ARG A 28 6.49 14.99 20.18
N ASP A 29 7.73 15.47 20.19
CA ASP A 29 8.31 16.19 19.07
C ASP A 29 9.01 15.21 18.12
N CYS A 30 8.45 15.01 16.92
CA CYS A 30 9.01 14.10 15.92
C CYS A 30 10.41 14.52 15.43
N SER A 31 10.77 15.79 15.56
CA SER A 31 12.09 16.31 15.19
C SER A 31 13.11 16.21 16.33
N CYS A 32 12.67 15.94 17.57
CA CYS A 32 13.59 15.78 18.70
C CYS A 32 14.31 14.44 18.63
N ASN A 33 15.64 14.47 18.71
CA ASN A 33 16.51 13.29 18.69
C ASN A 33 17.13 12.99 20.05
N ALA A 34 17.28 13.99 20.92
CA ALA A 34 17.82 13.79 22.26
C ALA A 34 17.32 14.85 23.26
N TYR A 35 17.39 14.52 24.55
CA TYR A 35 17.13 15.47 25.63
C TYR A 35 18.12 15.30 26.80
N ALA A 36 18.25 16.36 27.61
CA ALA A 36 18.97 16.35 28.88
C ALA A 36 18.23 17.20 29.92
N TYR A 37 18.36 16.84 31.19
CA TYR A 37 17.72 17.53 32.31
C TYR A 37 18.74 17.78 33.41
N ASN A 38 18.86 19.02 33.88
CA ASN A 38 19.89 19.42 34.85
C ASN A 38 19.44 19.34 36.33
N GLY A 39 18.23 18.87 36.62
CA GLY A 39 17.71 18.80 37.99
C GLY A 39 17.14 20.12 38.53
N SER A 40 17.55 21.27 38.00
CA SER A 40 17.13 22.61 38.43
C SER A 40 16.03 23.22 37.56
N GLY A 41 15.31 22.38 36.81
CA GLY A 41 14.25 22.80 35.90
C GLY A 41 14.68 23.06 34.44
N GLY A 42 15.98 23.03 34.15
CA GLY A 42 16.52 23.20 32.79
C GLY A 42 16.34 21.93 31.95
N CYS A 43 15.59 22.05 30.85
CA CYS A 43 15.39 21.01 29.85
C CYS A 43 16.08 21.42 28.54
N PHE A 44 16.95 20.55 28.03
CA PHE A 44 17.71 20.78 26.81
C PHE A 44 17.25 19.77 25.78
N LEU A 45 16.77 20.25 24.64
CA LEU A 45 16.24 19.43 23.56
C LEU A 45 17.08 19.63 22.30
N TRP A 46 17.42 18.54 21.61
CA TRP A 46 18.14 18.60 20.33
C TRP A 46 17.27 18.09 19.20
N SER A 47 17.28 18.81 18.07
CA SER A 47 16.58 18.43 16.85
C SER A 47 17.58 18.31 15.71
N GLY A 48 17.63 17.15 15.06
CA GLY A 48 18.66 16.84 14.05
C GLY A 48 19.95 16.26 14.66
N ASP A 49 21.08 16.52 14.00
CA ASP A 49 22.35 15.86 14.32
C ASP A 49 22.95 16.33 15.65
N LEU A 50 23.52 15.39 16.40
CA LEU A 50 24.19 15.65 17.67
C LEU A 50 25.66 16.03 17.42
N LEU A 51 25.93 17.32 17.26
CA LEU A 51 27.28 17.84 17.00
C LEU A 51 28.10 17.97 18.29
N ASN A 52 29.40 17.63 18.20
CA ASN A 52 30.36 17.71 19.31
C ASN A 52 30.04 16.84 20.54
N LEU A 53 29.30 15.74 20.35
CA LEU A 53 29.12 14.75 21.41
C LEU A 53 30.46 14.07 21.71
N ARG A 54 30.99 14.27 22.93
CA ARG A 54 32.22 13.63 23.40
C ARG A 54 31.95 12.88 24.70
N GLN A 55 32.33 11.61 24.75
CA GLN A 55 32.30 10.82 25.96
C GLN A 55 33.49 11.23 26.83
N LEU A 56 33.21 11.68 28.06
CA LEU A 56 34.26 12.02 29.01
C LEU A 56 34.78 10.73 29.65
N THR A 57 36.06 10.74 29.98
CA THR A 57 36.67 9.64 30.75
C THR A 57 36.51 9.97 32.23
N LYS A 58 36.29 8.95 33.08
CA LYS A 58 36.09 9.13 34.53
C LYS A 58 37.10 10.13 35.12
N GLY A 59 36.61 11.27 35.59
CA GLY A 59 37.44 12.32 36.20
C GLY A 59 36.98 13.76 35.89
N ASP A 60 36.24 13.97 34.81
CA ASP A 60 35.77 15.31 34.42
C ASP A 60 34.41 15.65 35.07
N THR A 61 34.37 16.71 35.86
CA THR A 61 33.18 17.21 36.58
C THR A 61 32.14 17.89 35.69
N ILE A 62 32.36 17.94 34.37
CA ILE A 62 31.50 18.63 33.37
C ILE A 62 30.60 17.61 32.61
N GLY A 63 30.47 16.38 33.11
CA GLY A 63 29.66 15.34 32.49
C GLY A 63 28.16 15.55 32.72
N GLY A 64 27.40 15.73 31.65
CA GLY A 64 25.94 15.70 31.64
C GLY A 64 25.38 14.31 31.33
N GLN A 65 24.10 14.09 31.64
CA GLN A 65 23.36 12.89 31.23
C GLN A 65 22.54 13.17 29.97
N LEU A 66 22.88 12.53 28.86
CA LEU A 66 22.15 12.65 27.59
C LEU A 66 21.25 11.44 27.36
N TYR A 67 20.01 11.70 26.98
CA TYR A 67 19.01 10.70 26.62
C TYR A 67 18.71 10.79 25.13
N LEU A 68 19.05 9.73 24.38
CA LEU A 68 18.77 9.63 22.95
C LEU A 68 17.36 9.05 22.73
N LYS A 69 16.64 9.55 21.73
CA LYS A 69 15.38 8.99 21.23
C LYS A 69 15.73 7.91 20.20
N LEU A 70 15.53 6.65 20.56
CA LEU A 70 15.75 5.50 19.66
C LEU A 70 14.43 4.87 19.25
N ALA A 71 14.42 4.23 18.08
CA ALA A 71 13.33 3.36 17.70
C ALA A 71 13.32 2.08 18.55
N ALA A 72 12.13 1.57 18.88
CA ALA A 72 11.96 0.42 19.76
C ALA A 72 12.67 -0.86 19.25
N TYR A 73 12.89 -0.99 17.94
CA TYR A 73 13.62 -2.14 17.37
C TYR A 73 15.13 -2.07 17.61
N GLU A 74 15.72 -0.88 17.76
CA GLU A 74 17.17 -0.71 17.97
C GLU A 74 17.59 -1.10 19.38
N LEU A 75 16.73 -0.85 20.37
CA LEU A 75 16.90 -1.36 21.73
C LEU A 75 16.95 -2.90 21.78
N ARG A 76 16.34 -3.57 20.79
CA ARG A 76 16.30 -5.03 20.74
C ARG A 76 17.60 -5.65 20.24
N ASN A 77 18.54 -4.90 19.67
CA ASN A 77 19.75 -5.47 19.07
C ASN A 77 20.97 -5.55 20.03
N ASN A 78 21.01 -4.73 21.08
CA ASN A 78 22.24 -4.51 21.87
C ASN A 78 22.29 -5.23 23.24
N GLN A 79 21.63 -6.38 23.40
CA GLN A 79 21.76 -7.18 24.62
C GLN A 79 22.35 -8.54 24.22
N GLY A 80 23.52 -8.84 24.78
CA GLY A 80 24.43 -9.92 24.38
C GLY A 80 23.79 -11.31 24.23
N ASP A 81 24.43 -12.07 23.34
CA ASP A 81 24.20 -13.46 22.95
C ASP A 81 22.73 -13.92 22.78
N LYS A 82 22.06 -13.35 21.77
CA LYS A 82 20.68 -13.70 21.36
C LYS A 82 20.60 -14.81 20.33
N ARG A 83 21.68 -15.55 20.08
CA ARG A 83 21.69 -16.58 19.02
C ARG A 83 20.69 -17.70 19.31
N SER A 84 20.39 -17.97 20.58
CA SER A 84 19.37 -18.94 21.03
C SER A 84 17.94 -18.41 20.85
N GLU A 85 17.68 -17.15 21.18
CA GLU A 85 16.35 -16.53 21.04
C GLU A 85 15.98 -16.25 19.58
N ILE A 86 16.95 -15.87 18.74
CA ILE A 86 16.74 -15.73 17.29
C ILE A 86 16.43 -17.08 16.66
N LYS A 87 17.12 -18.17 17.07
CA LYS A 87 16.81 -19.53 16.60
C LYS A 87 15.39 -19.95 16.95
N LYS A 88 14.88 -19.61 18.14
CA LYS A 88 13.49 -19.88 18.54
C LYS A 88 12.50 -19.12 17.66
N LEU A 89 12.74 -17.85 17.39
CA LEU A 89 11.88 -17.04 16.53
C LEU A 89 11.86 -17.56 15.09
N VAL A 90 13.01 -17.92 14.53
CA VAL A 90 13.12 -18.48 13.17
C VAL A 90 12.43 -19.84 13.10
N ALA A 91 12.64 -20.73 14.08
CA ALA A 91 11.97 -22.03 14.13
C ALA A 91 10.45 -21.91 14.21
N ALA A 92 9.93 -20.86 14.87
CA ALA A 92 8.49 -20.60 14.92
C ALA A 92 7.94 -20.09 13.58
N ILE A 93 8.66 -19.23 12.84
CA ILE A 93 8.16 -18.60 11.62
C ILE A 93 8.17 -19.54 10.41
N VAL A 94 9.18 -20.41 10.30
CA VAL A 94 9.33 -21.35 9.18
C VAL A 94 8.06 -22.18 8.88
N PRO A 95 7.39 -22.83 9.86
CA PRO A 95 6.18 -23.59 9.58
C PRO A 95 5.01 -22.73 9.11
N PHE A 96 4.86 -21.49 9.61
CA PHE A 96 3.80 -20.58 9.13
C PHE A 96 4.03 -20.16 7.68
N VAL A 97 5.28 -19.93 7.27
CA VAL A 97 5.62 -19.58 5.88
C VAL A 97 5.39 -20.77 4.95
N LEU A 98 5.77 -21.99 5.36
CA LEU A 98 5.51 -23.18 4.55
C LEU A 98 4.01 -23.46 4.40
N LEU A 99 3.23 -23.28 5.47
CA LEU A 99 1.78 -23.47 5.46
C LEU A 99 1.07 -22.42 4.59
N SER A 100 1.50 -21.16 4.64
CA SER A 100 0.93 -20.11 3.78
C SER A 100 1.19 -20.38 2.29
N ILE A 101 2.41 -20.80 1.93
CA ILE A 101 2.75 -21.19 0.56
C ILE A 101 1.90 -22.38 0.10
N ALA A 102 1.75 -23.42 0.93
CA ALA A 102 0.95 -24.59 0.61
C ALA A 102 -0.53 -24.22 0.36
N ILE A 103 -1.11 -23.35 1.19
CA ILE A 103 -2.48 -22.85 1.02
C ILE A 103 -2.59 -22.06 -0.29
N SER A 104 -1.65 -21.15 -0.58
CA SER A 104 -1.65 -20.39 -1.83
C SER A 104 -1.61 -21.31 -3.05
N VAL A 105 -0.73 -22.31 -3.07
CA VAL A 105 -0.64 -23.28 -4.19
C VAL A 105 -1.95 -24.08 -4.31
N TYR A 106 -2.50 -24.58 -3.20
CA TYR A 106 -3.77 -25.30 -3.20
C TYR A 106 -4.92 -24.42 -3.72
N CYS A 107 -5.01 -23.17 -3.28
CA CYS A 107 -5.98 -22.19 -3.77
C CYS A 107 -5.79 -21.92 -5.26
N HIS A 108 -4.57 -21.70 -5.74
CA HIS A 108 -4.29 -21.50 -7.16
C HIS A 108 -4.66 -22.72 -8.00
N GLN A 109 -4.39 -23.94 -7.51
CA GLN A 109 -4.78 -25.17 -8.20
C GLN A 109 -6.30 -25.31 -8.26
N LYS A 110 -7.00 -25.09 -7.15
CA LYS A 110 -8.47 -25.14 -7.09
C LYS A 110 -9.13 -24.06 -7.95
N MET A 111 -8.57 -22.86 -7.97
CA MET A 111 -9.02 -21.76 -8.83
C MET A 111 -8.74 -22.06 -10.31
N LYS A 112 -7.59 -22.67 -10.65
CA LYS A 112 -7.30 -23.13 -12.01
C LYS A 112 -8.27 -24.22 -12.48
N GLN A 113 -8.73 -25.10 -11.58
CA GLN A 113 -9.76 -26.09 -11.90
C GLN A 113 -11.13 -25.43 -12.10
N LYS A 114 -11.49 -24.43 -11.28
CA LYS A 114 -12.74 -23.67 -11.43
C LYS A 114 -12.77 -22.79 -12.68
N TRP A 115 -11.69 -22.08 -13.00
CA TRP A 115 -11.59 -21.25 -14.22
C TRP A 115 -11.61 -22.08 -15.51
N LYS A 116 -11.19 -23.35 -15.46
CA LYS A 116 -11.34 -24.28 -16.58
C LYS A 116 -12.79 -24.75 -16.79
N MET A 117 -13.59 -24.78 -15.74
CA MET A 117 -15.03 -25.12 -15.81
C MET A 117 -15.87 -23.88 -16.18
N GLU A 118 -15.56 -22.70 -15.63
CA GLU A 118 -16.25 -21.44 -15.95
C GLU A 118 -15.98 -20.94 -17.39
N ALA A 119 -14.81 -21.24 -17.98
CA ALA A 119 -14.55 -20.96 -19.40
C ALA A 119 -15.31 -21.88 -20.37
N ALA A 120 -15.95 -22.95 -19.88
CA ALA A 120 -16.82 -23.81 -20.69
C ALA A 120 -18.31 -23.47 -20.50
N GLU A 121 -18.71 -22.87 -19.37
CA GLU A 121 -20.10 -22.48 -19.08
C GLU A 121 -20.47 -21.07 -19.58
N ASP A 122 -19.52 -20.12 -19.64
CA ASP A 122 -19.77 -18.73 -20.10
C ASP A 122 -19.91 -18.56 -21.64
N MET A 123 -20.14 -19.66 -22.38
CA MET A 123 -20.44 -19.61 -23.82
C MET A 123 -21.94 -19.84 -24.13
N LEU A 124 -22.76 -20.17 -23.12
CA LEU A 124 -24.14 -20.60 -23.37
C LEU A 124 -25.11 -20.02 -22.34
N GLN A 125 -25.23 -18.69 -22.28
CA GLN A 125 -26.48 -18.01 -21.96
C GLN A 125 -26.36 -16.48 -22.12
N PHE A 126 -26.96 -15.95 -23.18
CA PHE A 126 -27.31 -14.54 -23.23
C PHE A 126 -28.76 -14.43 -23.70
N ASN A 127 -29.70 -14.59 -22.76
CA ASN A 127 -31.05 -14.03 -22.94
C ASN A 127 -31.00 -12.60 -22.41
N VAL A 128 -31.17 -11.63 -23.31
CA VAL A 128 -31.41 -10.23 -22.94
C VAL A 128 -32.90 -10.06 -22.78
N ASP A 129 -33.41 -10.17 -21.55
CA ASP A 129 -34.70 -9.57 -21.24
C ASP A 129 -34.50 -8.05 -21.16
N MET A 130 -34.99 -7.38 -22.22
CA MET A 130 -35.00 -5.94 -22.37
C MET A 130 -36.04 -5.34 -21.42
N MET A 131 -35.59 -4.79 -20.29
CA MET A 131 -36.44 -3.95 -19.44
C MET A 131 -36.60 -2.58 -20.10
N GLY A 132 -37.81 -2.32 -20.62
CA GLY A 132 -38.17 -1.10 -21.32
C GLY A 132 -38.15 0.14 -20.41
N ILE A 133 -37.67 1.25 -20.98
CA ILE A 133 -37.89 2.59 -20.42
C ILE A 133 -39.35 2.97 -20.72
N SER A 134 -40.14 3.10 -19.66
CA SER A 134 -41.47 3.72 -19.68
C SER A 134 -41.35 5.16 -20.17
N ALA A 135 -41.87 5.43 -21.36
CA ALA A 135 -42.31 6.74 -21.76
C ALA A 135 -43.81 6.63 -22.09
N HIS A 136 -44.59 7.24 -21.22
CA HIS A 136 -46.05 7.39 -21.25
C HIS A 136 -46.55 7.91 -22.61
N VAL A 137 -47.34 7.13 -23.34
CA VAL A 137 -48.60 7.55 -23.99
C VAL A 137 -49.49 6.31 -24.17
N SER A 138 -50.71 6.37 -23.62
CA SER A 138 -51.77 5.38 -23.75
C SER A 138 -52.40 5.39 -25.15
N GLU A 139 -52.54 4.22 -25.78
CA GLU A 139 -53.83 3.78 -26.36
C GLU A 139 -53.82 2.25 -26.61
N HIS A 140 -54.94 1.61 -26.30
CA HIS A 140 -55.25 0.17 -26.36
C HIS A 140 -55.93 -0.16 -27.73
N PRO A 141 -56.17 -1.42 -28.14
CA PRO A 141 -55.28 -2.52 -28.48
C PRO A 141 -55.51 -3.00 -29.95
N SER A 142 -54.86 -4.10 -30.35
CA SER A 142 -55.36 -5.16 -31.24
C SER A 142 -54.59 -5.45 -32.55
N ASN A 143 -54.35 -6.75 -32.71
CA ASN A 143 -54.36 -7.56 -33.93
C ASN A 143 -53.35 -7.29 -35.05
N GLN A 144 -52.37 -8.21 -35.09
CA GLN A 144 -52.03 -9.05 -36.25
C GLN A 144 -51.96 -8.35 -37.62
N THR A 145 -50.76 -8.22 -38.17
CA THR A 145 -50.29 -8.91 -39.39
C THR A 145 -49.20 -8.11 -40.12
N ASN A 146 -48.19 -8.86 -40.59
CA ASN A 146 -47.49 -8.70 -41.86
C ASN A 146 -47.05 -7.29 -42.28
N LYS A 147 -45.74 -7.05 -42.32
CA LYS A 147 -44.96 -7.02 -43.58
C LYS A 147 -43.54 -6.50 -43.34
N SER A 148 -42.64 -7.12 -44.08
CA SER A 148 -41.24 -6.79 -44.28
C SER A 148 -40.97 -5.29 -44.43
N ALA A 149 -40.02 -4.79 -43.64
CA ALA A 149 -39.15 -3.70 -44.06
C ALA A 149 -37.71 -4.12 -43.74
N LYS A 150 -37.03 -4.59 -44.77
CA LYS A 150 -35.59 -4.82 -44.80
C LYS A 150 -34.91 -3.45 -44.66
N SER A 151 -34.65 -2.98 -43.44
CA SER A 151 -33.68 -1.90 -43.24
C SER A 151 -32.29 -2.53 -43.26
N LYS A 152 -31.55 -2.22 -44.32
CA LYS A 152 -30.09 -2.38 -44.33
C LYS A 152 -29.54 -1.37 -43.33
N GLU A 153 -29.57 -1.74 -42.06
CA GLU A 153 -28.87 -0.97 -41.04
C GLU A 153 -27.49 -1.58 -40.87
N SER A 154 -26.50 -0.74 -41.15
CA SER A 154 -25.08 -0.96 -40.98
C SER A 154 -24.80 -1.87 -39.79
N TRP A 155 -24.36 -3.09 -40.08
CA TRP A 155 -23.80 -4.00 -39.09
C TRP A 155 -22.58 -3.31 -38.48
N LEU A 156 -22.76 -2.60 -37.38
CA LEU A 156 -21.65 -2.24 -36.52
C LEU A 156 -21.33 -3.50 -35.72
N PRO A 157 -20.18 -4.14 -35.95
CA PRO A 157 -19.80 -5.28 -35.13
C PRO A 157 -19.73 -4.81 -33.68
N GLN A 158 -20.60 -5.36 -32.84
CA GLN A 158 -20.56 -5.11 -31.40
C GLN A 158 -19.38 -5.87 -30.82
N PHE A 159 -18.37 -5.13 -30.37
CA PHE A 159 -17.25 -5.69 -29.62
C PHE A 159 -17.47 -5.48 -28.12
N SER A 160 -17.25 -6.51 -27.32
CA SER A 160 -17.25 -6.38 -25.86
C SER A 160 -15.99 -5.63 -25.39
N PHE A 161 -16.09 -4.93 -24.26
CA PHE A 161 -14.94 -4.28 -23.62
C PHE A 161 -13.79 -5.27 -23.37
N THR A 162 -14.11 -6.52 -23.00
CA THR A 162 -13.12 -7.58 -22.83
C THR A 162 -12.37 -7.88 -24.13
N SER A 163 -13.07 -7.92 -25.26
CA SER A 163 -12.45 -8.13 -26.56
C SER A 163 -11.54 -6.96 -26.95
N VAL A 164 -12.01 -5.72 -26.77
CA VAL A 164 -11.25 -4.50 -27.09
C VAL A 164 -10.03 -4.33 -26.17
N SER A 165 -10.19 -4.57 -24.86
CA SER A 165 -9.08 -4.49 -23.90
C SER A 165 -8.04 -5.57 -24.15
N ALA A 166 -8.43 -6.80 -24.49
CA ALA A 166 -7.49 -7.84 -24.88
C ALA A 166 -6.76 -7.50 -26.19
N ALA A 167 -7.50 -7.02 -27.21
CA ALA A 167 -6.93 -6.66 -28.51
C ALA A 167 -5.91 -5.52 -28.43
N THR A 168 -6.06 -4.61 -27.47
CA THR A 168 -5.17 -3.45 -27.24
C THR A 168 -4.10 -3.68 -26.17
N ASP A 169 -3.96 -4.91 -25.66
CA ASP A 169 -3.10 -5.25 -24.52
C ASP A 169 -3.35 -4.32 -23.31
N LYS A 170 -4.62 -4.28 -22.89
CA LYS A 170 -5.14 -3.46 -21.79
C LYS A 170 -4.83 -1.97 -21.94
N PHE A 171 -4.97 -1.43 -23.15
CA PHE A 171 -4.64 -0.03 -23.45
C PHE A 171 -3.20 0.35 -23.10
N SER A 172 -2.26 -0.57 -23.39
CA SER A 172 -0.82 -0.34 -23.20
C SER A 172 -0.34 0.86 -24.01
N LEU A 173 0.51 1.71 -23.40
CA LEU A 173 1.13 2.86 -24.08
C LEU A 173 1.93 2.47 -25.32
N LYS A 174 2.44 1.23 -25.39
CA LYS A 174 3.13 0.70 -26.57
C LYS A 174 2.23 0.63 -27.81
N ASN A 175 0.92 0.54 -27.59
CA ASN A 175 -0.10 0.51 -28.63
C ASN A 175 -0.76 1.88 -28.85
N LYS A 176 -0.38 2.92 -28.11
CA LYS A 176 -0.93 4.27 -28.29
C LYS A 176 -0.44 4.84 -29.63
N LEU A 177 -1.39 5.23 -30.46
CA LEU A 177 -1.13 5.87 -31.76
C LEU A 177 -1.11 7.39 -31.65
N GLY A 178 -1.85 7.96 -30.70
CA GLY A 178 -1.91 9.40 -30.50
C GLY A 178 -2.95 9.83 -29.48
N GLU A 179 -2.99 11.14 -29.23
CA GLU A 179 -3.97 11.81 -28.39
C GLU A 179 -4.30 13.17 -28.99
N GLY A 180 -5.59 13.51 -29.05
CA GLY A 180 -6.08 14.76 -29.63
C GLY A 180 -7.58 14.93 -29.38
N SER A 181 -8.27 15.70 -30.22
CA SER A 181 -9.73 15.93 -30.11
C SER A 181 -10.58 14.66 -30.20
N PHE A 182 -10.03 13.57 -30.73
CA PHE A 182 -10.66 12.25 -30.78
C PHE A 182 -10.45 11.42 -29.51
N GLY A 183 -9.74 11.96 -28.51
CA GLY A 183 -9.31 11.22 -27.33
C GLY A 183 -8.10 10.33 -27.59
N LEU A 184 -7.92 9.33 -26.73
CA LEU A 184 -6.81 8.39 -26.81
C LEU A 184 -7.07 7.34 -27.89
N VAL A 185 -6.14 7.19 -28.83
CA VAL A 185 -6.25 6.21 -29.91
C VAL A 185 -5.23 5.10 -29.71
N TYR A 186 -5.69 3.85 -29.69
CA TYR A 186 -4.85 2.66 -29.53
C TYR A 186 -4.97 1.72 -30.73
N LYS A 187 -3.86 1.07 -31.11
CA LYS A 187 -3.81 -0.02 -32.07
C LYS A 187 -4.16 -1.33 -31.36
N GLY A 188 -4.97 -2.18 -31.98
CA GLY A 188 -5.24 -3.53 -31.49
C GLY A 188 -5.44 -4.54 -32.60
N LYS A 189 -5.28 -5.83 -32.28
CA LYS A 189 -5.55 -6.94 -33.20
C LYS A 189 -6.67 -7.81 -32.63
N LEU A 190 -7.86 -7.72 -33.22
CA LEU A 190 -9.01 -8.53 -32.85
C LEU A 190 -8.84 -9.96 -33.37
N MET A 191 -8.99 -10.95 -32.50
CA MET A 191 -9.03 -12.35 -32.89
C MET A 191 -10.47 -12.71 -33.31
N VAL A 192 -10.73 -12.68 -34.61
CA VAL A 192 -12.00 -13.17 -35.16
C VAL A 192 -11.90 -14.69 -35.24
N LYS A 193 -12.73 -15.42 -34.49
CA LYS A 193 -12.92 -16.86 -34.75
C LYS A 193 -13.63 -16.98 -36.10
N LYS A 194 -13.00 -17.69 -37.03
CA LYS A 194 -13.55 -18.03 -38.35
C LYS A 194 -14.55 -19.18 -38.22
#